data_AF-A0A965PPC0-F1
#
_entry.id   AF-A0A965PPC0-F1
#
_cell.length_a   1.000
_cell.length_b   1.000
_cell.length_c   1.000
_cell.angle_alpha   90.00
_cell.angle_beta   90.00
_cell.angle_gamma   90.00
#
_symmetry.space_group_name_H-M   'P 1'
#
loop_
_entity.id
_entity.type
_entity.pdbx_description
1 polymer ?
#
loop_
_entity_poly.entity_id
_entity_poly.type
_entity_poly.pdbx_seq_one_letter_code
_entity_poly.pdbx_strand_id
1 'polypeptide(L)'
;DSTAVTGNITATGDIGVTGAIYGTTALTGPNIYLAGTNTRLWFHSTSAADVAASTSTTTSGVLITKVTAGQPSTNINGTATTDAFADALRNGGIAVDTTNNRAYFYSGGWKYAALTTPSDSRLKEEITEITGALDTLRQLVPVAFKWKRPEAHGRTDAVADDGKRLGFIADQVATTDLSHWVETLGVDEREADLVDTTEVLAINIPQNEMEALVVQALLDIDTRLKALESR
;
A
#
# COMPACT_ATOMS: atom_id res chain seq x y z
N ASP A 1 19.24 -15.06 50.93
CA ASP A 1 17.89 -15.25 51.50
C ASP A 1 16.84 -15.03 50.44
N SER A 2 16.00 -16.03 50.19
CA SER A 2 14.83 -15.91 49.33
C SER A 2 13.59 -15.79 50.21
N THR A 3 12.78 -14.77 49.97
CA THR A 3 11.47 -14.61 50.62
C THR A 3 10.42 -15.09 49.63
N ALA A 4 9.79 -16.22 49.91
CA ALA A 4 8.65 -16.70 49.13
C ALA A 4 7.38 -15.98 49.59
N VAL A 5 6.64 -15.37 48.66
CA VAL A 5 5.31 -14.81 48.90
C VAL A 5 4.29 -15.75 48.30
N THR A 6 3.43 -16.34 49.13
CA THR A 6 2.40 -17.31 48.73
C THR A 6 1.00 -16.68 48.73
N GLY A 7 0.84 -15.53 48.08
CA GLY A 7 -0.43 -14.80 48.02
C GLY A 7 -0.42 -13.62 47.06
N ASN A 8 -1.52 -12.86 47.05
CA ASN A 8 -1.65 -11.65 46.23
C ASN A 8 -0.70 -10.56 46.73
N ILE A 9 0.07 -9.98 45.81
CA ILE A 9 0.86 -8.77 46.09
C ILE A 9 0.01 -7.58 45.67
N THR A 10 -0.39 -6.76 46.64
CA THR A 10 -0.99 -5.45 46.40
C THR A 10 0.00 -4.40 46.86
N ALA A 11 0.48 -3.55 45.96
CA ALA A 11 1.36 -2.45 46.29
C ALA A 11 0.72 -1.12 45.85
N THR A 12 0.93 -0.08 46.65
CA THR A 12 0.59 1.29 46.30
C THR A 12 1.90 2.03 46.06
N GLY A 13 2.17 2.44 44.82
CA GLY A 13 3.46 3.05 44.41
C GLY A 13 4.20 2.20 43.37
N ASP A 14 5.53 2.34 43.32
CA ASP A 14 6.37 1.65 42.32
C ASP A 14 6.79 0.26 42.82
N ILE A 15 6.61 -0.76 41.98
CA ILE A 15 7.20 -2.09 42.17
C ILE A 15 8.42 -2.19 41.26
N GLY A 16 9.62 -2.05 41.83
CA GLY A 16 10.88 -2.33 41.15
C GLY A 16 11.32 -3.76 41.37
N VAL A 17 11.71 -4.46 40.30
CA VAL A 17 12.38 -5.76 40.38
C VAL A 17 13.75 -5.67 39.72
N THR A 18 14.77 -6.20 40.38
CA THR A 18 16.11 -6.36 39.81
C THR A 18 16.27 -7.81 39.39
N GLY A 19 16.16 -8.08 38.08
CA GLY A 19 16.22 -9.43 37.50
C GLY A 19 15.00 -9.75 36.64
N ALA A 20 14.88 -11.00 36.19
CA ALA A 20 13.74 -11.46 35.40
C ALA A 20 12.55 -11.83 36.30
N ILE A 21 11.35 -11.41 35.91
CA ILE A 21 10.10 -11.91 36.48
C ILE A 21 9.78 -13.22 35.76
N TYR A 22 9.98 -14.36 36.41
CA TYR A 22 9.57 -15.66 35.90
C TYR A 22 8.16 -15.98 36.40
N GLY A 23 7.16 -15.79 35.55
CA GLY A 23 5.82 -16.31 35.81
C GLY A 23 5.76 -17.80 35.49
N THR A 24 6.06 -18.68 36.46
CA THR A 24 5.89 -20.14 36.27
C THR A 24 4.61 -20.58 36.95
N THR A 25 3.48 -20.47 36.27
CA THR A 25 2.28 -21.21 36.67
C THR A 25 1.55 -21.70 35.43
N ALA A 26 0.92 -22.86 35.56
CA ALA A 26 -0.17 -23.26 34.69
C ALA A 26 -1.31 -22.25 34.89
N LEU A 27 -1.17 -21.08 34.27
CA LEU A 27 -2.24 -20.10 34.16
C LEU A 27 -3.30 -20.73 33.27
N THR A 28 -4.44 -21.11 33.86
CA THR A 28 -5.65 -21.47 33.09
C THR A 28 -6.27 -20.25 32.38
N GLY A 29 -5.59 -19.09 32.35
CA GLY A 29 -5.96 -17.90 31.59
C GLY A 29 -4.72 -17.24 30.96
N PRO A 30 -4.68 -17.00 29.63
CA PRO A 30 -3.44 -16.67 28.91
C PRO A 30 -2.96 -15.21 29.01
N ASN A 31 -3.47 -14.41 29.96
CA ASN A 31 -3.37 -12.94 29.86
C ASN A 31 -2.73 -12.28 31.09
N ILE A 32 -1.76 -11.39 30.84
CA ILE A 32 -1.36 -10.34 31.77
C ILE A 32 -2.31 -9.16 31.54
N TYR A 33 -3.20 -8.88 32.49
CA TYR A 33 -4.09 -7.72 32.42
C TYR A 33 -3.42 -6.49 33.04
N LEU A 34 -3.13 -5.49 32.20
CA LEU A 34 -2.73 -4.16 32.64
C LEU A 34 -3.88 -3.21 32.34
N ALA A 35 -4.61 -2.76 33.37
CA ALA A 35 -5.76 -1.89 33.23
C ALA A 35 -5.56 -0.57 34.01
N GLY A 36 -5.92 0.56 33.41
CA GLY A 36 -5.87 1.88 34.03
C GLY A 36 -5.84 3.00 32.99
N THR A 37 -6.17 4.22 33.40
CA THR A 37 -6.26 5.39 32.49
C THR A 37 -4.90 5.91 31.99
N ASN A 38 -3.78 5.35 32.45
CA ASN A 38 -2.41 5.76 32.07
C ASN A 38 -1.39 4.60 32.19
N THR A 39 -1.80 3.34 31.98
CA THR A 39 -0.86 2.21 32.03
C THR A 39 0.13 2.26 30.86
N ARG A 40 1.42 2.37 31.16
CA ARG A 40 2.51 2.24 30.18
C ARG A 40 3.28 0.96 30.44
N LEU A 41 3.49 0.17 29.40
CA LEU A 41 4.34 -1.02 29.44
C LEU A 41 5.61 -0.74 28.62
N TRP A 42 6.77 -0.83 29.27
CA TRP A 42 8.07 -0.63 28.63
C TRP A 42 8.84 -1.94 28.60
N PHE A 43 9.17 -2.43 27.41
CA PHE A 43 10.07 -3.56 27.22
C PHE A 43 11.46 -3.03 26.88
N HIS A 44 12.44 -3.27 27.76
CA HIS A 44 13.85 -3.03 27.47
C HIS A 44 14.51 -4.38 27.28
N SER A 45 14.91 -4.68 26.04
CA SER A 45 15.70 -5.87 25.73
C SER A 45 17.06 -5.45 25.21
N THR A 46 18.12 -6.05 25.73
CA THR A 46 19.49 -5.88 25.22
C THR A 46 19.82 -6.82 24.06
N SER A 47 18.89 -7.70 23.70
CA SER A 47 18.93 -8.61 22.54
C SER A 47 17.66 -8.47 21.67
N ALA A 48 17.67 -9.04 20.46
CA ALA A 48 16.49 -9.03 19.59
C ALA A 48 15.28 -9.64 20.32
N ALA A 49 14.28 -8.80 20.59
CA ALA A 49 12.99 -9.21 21.14
C ALA A 49 11.89 -8.83 20.14
N ASP A 50 11.01 -9.78 19.86
CA ASP A 50 9.77 -9.53 19.13
C ASP A 50 8.74 -8.96 20.12
N VAL A 51 8.16 -7.80 19.77
CA VAL A 51 7.06 -7.20 20.52
C VAL A 51 5.81 -7.31 19.65
N ALA A 52 4.92 -8.24 19.98
CA ALA A 52 3.60 -8.33 19.37
C ALA A 52 2.58 -7.60 20.26
N ALA A 53 1.81 -6.69 19.69
CA ALA A 53 0.69 -6.03 20.36
C ALA A 53 -0.58 -6.20 19.52
N SER A 54 -1.65 -6.67 20.17
CA SER A 54 -2.99 -6.76 19.59
C SER A 54 -3.84 -5.67 20.24
N THR A 55 -4.54 -4.85 19.45
CA THR A 55 -5.50 -3.88 19.97
C THR A 55 -6.89 -4.49 20.12
N SER A 56 -7.62 -3.95 21.10
CA SER A 56 -9.07 -4.11 21.25
C SER A 56 -9.80 -3.25 20.20
N THR A 57 -11.01 -3.64 19.82
CA THR A 57 -11.95 -2.94 18.93
C THR A 57 -12.31 -1.51 19.35
N THR A 58 -11.82 -1.02 20.49
CA THR A 58 -12.17 0.27 21.09
C THR A 58 -11.00 1.24 21.22
N THR A 59 -9.78 0.86 20.82
CA THR A 59 -8.58 1.70 20.98
C THR A 59 -7.78 1.80 19.68
N SER A 60 -7.58 3.03 19.19
CA SER A 60 -6.85 3.32 17.96
C SER A 60 -5.33 3.22 18.13
N GLY A 61 -4.71 2.38 17.29
CA GLY A 61 -3.30 2.45 16.89
C GLY A 61 -2.28 1.75 17.80
N VAL A 62 -1.57 0.76 17.24
CA VAL A 62 -0.30 0.26 17.79
C VAL A 62 0.85 1.00 17.11
N LEU A 63 1.66 1.75 17.87
CA LEU A 63 2.92 2.29 17.37
C LEU A 63 4.05 1.30 17.68
N ILE A 64 4.46 0.50 16.70
CA ILE A 64 5.65 -0.36 16.79
C ILE A 64 6.85 0.42 16.22
N THR A 65 7.47 1.26 17.05
CA THR A 65 8.79 1.83 16.73
C THR A 65 9.88 0.88 17.20
N LYS A 66 10.66 0.27 16.29
CA LYS A 66 11.89 -0.39 16.70
C LYS A 66 13.09 0.56 16.70
N VAL A 67 13.90 0.39 17.74
CA VAL A 67 15.19 1.00 18.03
C VAL A 67 16.33 0.00 17.64
N THR A 68 17.18 0.38 16.66
CA THR A 68 18.57 -0.09 16.32
C THR A 68 18.83 -1.56 15.91
N ALA A 69 19.99 -1.95 15.32
CA ALA A 69 20.42 -1.80 13.92
C ALA A 69 20.75 -3.22 13.37
N GLY A 70 20.50 -3.48 12.07
CA GLY A 70 20.87 -4.76 11.42
C GLY A 70 19.73 -5.60 10.81
N GLN A 71 18.67 -4.95 10.33
CA GLN A 71 17.46 -5.52 9.69
C GLN A 71 16.36 -6.06 10.63
N PRO A 72 15.47 -5.17 11.09
CA PRO A 72 14.16 -5.57 11.57
C PRO A 72 13.08 -5.51 10.48
N SER A 73 12.35 -6.60 10.30
CA SER A 73 11.05 -6.59 9.65
C SER A 73 9.95 -6.56 10.71
N THR A 74 9.04 -5.58 10.67
CA THR A 74 7.77 -5.69 11.37
C THR A 74 6.83 -6.48 10.47
N ASN A 75 6.59 -7.77 10.79
CA ASN A 75 5.66 -8.60 10.04
C ASN A 75 4.28 -8.54 10.73
N ILE A 76 3.29 -7.96 10.05
CA ILE A 76 1.88 -8.01 10.48
C ILE A 76 1.21 -9.11 9.66
N ASN A 77 1.21 -10.34 10.19
CA ASN A 77 0.54 -11.49 9.58
C ASN A 77 -0.90 -11.59 10.15
N GLY A 78 -1.88 -11.14 9.37
CA GLY A 78 -3.29 -11.42 9.62
C GLY A 78 -3.68 -12.79 9.09
N THR A 79 -4.49 -13.55 9.84
CA THR A 79 -5.24 -14.69 9.26
C THR A 79 -6.57 -14.16 8.70
N ALA A 80 -7.24 -14.93 7.84
CA ALA A 80 -8.23 -14.53 6.82
C ALA A 80 -9.46 -13.65 7.23
N THR A 81 -9.51 -13.07 8.43
CA THR A 81 -10.55 -12.14 8.89
C THR A 81 -10.01 -10.87 9.54
N THR A 82 -8.69 -10.64 9.56
CA THR A 82 -8.08 -9.46 10.18
C THR A 82 -7.24 -8.68 9.19
N ASP A 83 -7.75 -7.54 8.76
CA ASP A 83 -7.03 -6.57 7.94
C ASP A 83 -5.97 -5.83 8.78
N ALA A 84 -4.77 -5.69 8.21
CA ALA A 84 -3.75 -4.81 8.75
C ALA A 84 -3.97 -3.39 8.22
N PHE A 85 -4.64 -2.54 8.99
CA PHE A 85 -4.85 -1.14 8.61
C PHE A 85 -3.68 -0.26 9.02
N ALA A 86 -3.04 0.39 8.05
CA ALA A 86 -2.26 1.60 8.26
C ALA A 86 -3.15 2.81 7.93
N ASP A 87 -4.02 3.20 8.87
CA ASP A 87 -4.83 4.41 8.73
C ASP A 87 -4.04 5.62 9.22
N ALA A 88 -3.84 6.57 8.33
CA ALA A 88 -3.15 7.82 8.61
C ALA A 88 -4.20 8.94 8.59
N LEU A 89 -4.85 9.17 9.73
CA LEU A 89 -5.90 10.18 9.88
C LEU A 89 -5.40 11.56 9.40
N ARG A 90 -6.24 12.24 8.60
CA ARG A 90 -6.11 13.62 8.05
C ARG A 90 -4.65 14.05 7.74
N ASN A 91 -4.29 14.02 6.47
CA ASN A 91 -2.95 14.38 5.93
C ASN A 91 -1.82 13.41 6.32
N GLY A 92 -2.14 12.25 6.89
CA GLY A 92 -1.16 11.19 7.07
C GLY A 92 -0.98 10.40 5.76
N GLY A 93 0.26 10.02 5.46
CA GLY A 93 0.61 9.11 4.38
C GLY A 93 1.37 7.90 4.93
N ILE A 94 1.37 6.79 4.18
CA ILE A 94 2.27 5.67 4.45
C ILE A 94 3.63 6.05 3.87
N ALA A 95 4.59 6.42 4.73
CA ALA A 95 5.96 6.69 4.32
C ALA A 95 6.76 5.38 4.32
N VAL A 96 7.20 4.95 3.14
CA VAL A 96 8.12 3.82 2.99
C VAL A 96 9.51 4.41 2.74
N ASP A 97 10.28 4.62 3.81
CA ASP A 97 11.67 5.04 3.73
C ASP A 97 12.57 3.80 3.71
N THR A 98 13.05 3.44 2.53
CA THR A 98 13.91 2.28 2.30
C THR A 98 15.08 2.70 1.45
N THR A 99 16.25 2.16 1.75
CA THR A 99 17.49 2.44 1.00
C THR A 99 17.42 2.06 -0.48
N ASN A 100 16.43 1.24 -0.87
CA ASN A 100 16.24 0.76 -2.23
C ASN A 100 15.03 1.40 -2.96
N ASN A 101 14.33 2.37 -2.35
CA ASN A 101 13.11 3.02 -2.87
C ASN A 101 12.03 2.06 -3.40
N ARG A 102 11.79 0.94 -2.71
CA ARG A 102 10.80 -0.08 -3.12
C ARG A 102 9.62 -0.15 -2.16
N ALA A 103 8.41 0.06 -2.67
CA ALA A 103 7.17 -0.34 -2.01
C ALA A 103 6.48 -1.42 -2.86
N TYR A 104 6.07 -2.50 -2.22
CA TYR A 104 5.31 -3.57 -2.87
C TYR A 104 3.88 -3.51 -2.38
N PHE A 105 2.93 -3.41 -3.30
CA PHE A 105 1.51 -3.49 -3.02
C PHE A 105 0.99 -4.79 -3.64
N TYR A 106 0.45 -5.68 -2.83
CA TYR A 106 -0.01 -6.99 -3.30
C TYR A 106 -1.53 -6.99 -3.36
N SER A 107 -2.10 -7.08 -4.56
CA SER A 107 -3.53 -7.34 -4.77
C SER A 107 -3.70 -8.09 -6.09
N GLY A 108 -4.09 -9.37 -6.02
CA GLY A 108 -4.35 -10.22 -7.20
C GLY A 108 -3.15 -10.54 -8.10
N GLY A 109 -1.95 -10.07 -7.77
CA GLY A 109 -0.75 -10.18 -8.60
C GLY A 109 0.38 -9.26 -8.10
N TRP A 110 1.50 -9.22 -8.84
CA TRP A 110 2.65 -8.37 -8.52
C TRP A 110 2.37 -6.92 -8.94
N LYS A 111 2.08 -6.01 -7.99
CA LYS A 111 2.04 -4.56 -8.26
C LYS A 111 3.21 -3.88 -7.55
N TYR A 112 4.24 -3.56 -8.34
CA TYR A 112 5.44 -2.89 -7.89
C TYR A 112 5.25 -1.38 -8.01
N ALA A 113 5.30 -0.65 -6.88
CA ALA A 113 5.35 0.80 -6.88
C ALA A 113 6.73 1.23 -6.41
N ALA A 114 7.69 1.28 -7.33
CA ALA A 114 8.91 2.03 -7.08
C ALA A 114 8.79 3.42 -7.70
N LEU A 115 9.02 4.43 -6.87
CA LEU A 115 9.17 5.81 -7.32
C LEU A 115 10.47 6.02 -8.11
N THR A 116 11.41 5.07 -8.07
CA THR A 116 12.66 5.11 -8.83
C THR A 116 13.11 3.70 -9.20
N THR A 117 13.39 3.46 -10.49
CA THR A 117 13.92 2.19 -10.98
C THR A 117 15.30 2.40 -11.62
N PRO A 118 16.31 1.56 -11.32
CA PRO A 118 17.59 1.61 -12.02
C PRO A 118 17.38 1.45 -13.53
N SER A 119 17.94 2.36 -14.33
CA SER A 119 17.72 2.45 -15.78
C SER A 119 19.04 2.48 -16.57
N ASP A 120 20.14 2.04 -15.95
CA ASP A 120 21.47 1.99 -16.55
C ASP A 120 21.49 1.05 -17.77
N SER A 121 22.14 1.46 -18.87
CA SER A 121 22.18 0.67 -20.11
C SER A 121 22.88 -0.68 -19.93
N ARG A 122 23.79 -0.81 -18.95
CA ARG A 122 24.46 -2.09 -18.62
C ARG A 122 23.52 -3.11 -17.99
N LEU A 123 22.35 -2.66 -17.53
CA LEU A 123 21.31 -3.50 -16.94
C LEU A 123 20.20 -3.84 -17.95
N LYS A 124 20.38 -3.49 -19.23
CA LYS A 124 19.38 -3.68 -20.28
C LYS A 124 19.98 -4.47 -21.44
N GLU A 125 19.18 -5.33 -22.01
CA GLU A 125 19.46 -6.06 -23.24
C GLU A 125 18.32 -5.80 -24.23
N GLU A 126 18.55 -6.10 -25.52
CA GLU A 126 17.52 -6.00 -26.57
C GLU A 126 16.87 -4.60 -26.68
N ILE A 127 17.67 -3.54 -26.53
CA ILE A 127 17.18 -2.15 -26.62
C ILE A 127 16.77 -1.84 -28.06
N THR A 128 15.46 -1.71 -28.30
CA THR A 128 14.88 -1.30 -29.59
C THR A 128 14.25 0.09 -29.50
N GLU A 129 14.29 0.82 -30.61
CA GLU A 129 13.58 2.10 -30.73
C GLU A 129 12.06 1.87 -30.69
N ILE A 130 11.34 2.74 -29.99
CA ILE A 130 9.88 2.79 -30.02
C ILE A 130 9.47 3.47 -31.34
N THR A 131 8.59 2.85 -32.11
CA THR A 131 8.07 3.41 -33.36
C THR A 131 6.55 3.37 -33.37
N GLY A 132 5.92 4.29 -34.10
CA GLY A 132 4.46 4.32 -34.23
C GLY A 132 3.71 4.75 -32.96
N ALA A 133 4.40 5.31 -31.96
CA ALA A 133 3.81 5.66 -30.68
C ALA A 133 2.66 6.66 -30.81
N LEU A 134 2.74 7.60 -31.76
CA LEU A 134 1.62 8.50 -32.03
C LEU A 134 0.37 7.74 -32.51
N ASP A 135 0.54 6.78 -33.42
CA ASP A 135 -0.61 6.04 -33.95
C ASP A 135 -1.16 5.05 -32.91
N THR A 136 -0.31 4.49 -32.05
CA THR A 136 -0.72 3.70 -30.87
C THR A 136 -1.54 4.55 -29.88
N LEU A 137 -1.02 5.70 -29.45
CA LEU A 137 -1.73 6.57 -28.48
C LEU A 137 -3.03 7.16 -29.05
N ARG A 138 -3.12 7.35 -30.37
CA ARG A 138 -4.35 7.83 -31.03
C ARG A 138 -5.51 6.83 -30.99
N GLN A 139 -5.26 5.56 -30.66
CA GLN A 139 -6.31 4.57 -30.44
C GLN A 139 -7.04 4.81 -29.10
N LEU A 140 -6.40 5.50 -28.15
CA LEU A 140 -6.98 5.80 -26.84
C LEU A 140 -8.02 6.91 -26.93
N VAL A 141 -9.12 6.74 -26.20
CA VAL A 141 -10.19 7.73 -26.08
C VAL A 141 -10.17 8.32 -24.67
N PRO A 142 -9.52 9.48 -24.44
CA PRO A 142 -9.57 10.13 -23.15
C PRO A 142 -11.00 10.60 -22.86
N VAL A 143 -11.50 10.33 -21.65
CA VAL A 143 -12.85 10.70 -21.22
C VAL A 143 -12.81 11.45 -19.90
N ALA A 144 -13.85 12.26 -19.68
CA ALA A 144 -14.17 12.83 -18.38
C ALA A 144 -15.42 12.12 -17.83
N PHE A 145 -15.34 11.55 -16.64
CA PHE A 145 -16.40 10.71 -16.08
C PHE A 145 -16.66 11.01 -14.60
N LYS A 146 -17.78 10.55 -14.08
CA LYS A 146 -18.08 10.50 -12.64
C LYS A 146 -18.39 9.06 -12.27
N TRP A 147 -17.90 8.61 -11.12
CA TRP A 147 -18.29 7.31 -10.57
C TRP A 147 -19.79 7.29 -10.27
N LYS A 148 -20.47 6.20 -10.61
CA LYS A 148 -21.87 5.99 -10.21
C LYS A 148 -21.99 5.89 -8.68
N ARG A 149 -20.97 5.35 -8.01
CA ARG A 149 -20.81 5.27 -6.54
C ARG A 149 -19.45 5.81 -6.10
N PRO A 150 -19.30 7.13 -5.94
CA PRO A 150 -18.02 7.74 -5.57
C PRO A 150 -17.42 7.18 -4.28
N GLU A 151 -18.25 6.79 -3.31
CA GLU A 151 -17.83 6.19 -2.04
C GLU A 151 -17.14 4.84 -2.20
N ALA A 152 -17.35 4.14 -3.33
CA ALA A 152 -16.67 2.90 -3.64
C ALA A 152 -15.20 3.11 -4.09
N HIS A 153 -14.88 4.28 -4.64
CA HIS A 153 -13.62 4.54 -5.38
C HIS A 153 -12.68 5.55 -4.69
N GLY A 154 -12.73 5.65 -3.37
CA GLY A 154 -11.81 6.48 -2.58
C GLY A 154 -12.25 7.93 -2.36
N ARG A 155 -11.34 8.75 -1.78
CA ARG A 155 -11.65 10.06 -1.15
C ARG A 155 -12.49 11.00 -2.04
N THR A 156 -13.71 11.25 -1.59
CA THR A 156 -14.64 12.29 -2.07
C THR A 156 -14.31 13.69 -1.54
N ASP A 157 -13.37 13.79 -0.57
CA ASP A 157 -13.01 15.01 0.17
C ASP A 157 -11.69 15.65 -0.28
N ALA A 158 -11.02 15.12 -1.31
CA ALA A 158 -9.87 15.77 -1.95
C ALA A 158 -10.36 16.99 -2.78
N VAL A 159 -10.61 18.08 -2.06
CA VAL A 159 -10.57 19.50 -2.45
C VAL A 159 -11.12 19.82 -3.85
N ALA A 160 -12.36 20.31 -3.89
CA ALA A 160 -12.92 21.18 -4.94
C ALA A 160 -13.01 20.62 -6.37
N ASP A 161 -13.15 19.32 -6.55
CA ASP A 161 -13.55 18.75 -7.85
C ASP A 161 -15.03 18.38 -7.80
N ASP A 162 -15.82 18.62 -8.85
CA ASP A 162 -17.26 18.35 -8.90
C ASP A 162 -17.59 16.84 -8.97
N GLY A 163 -16.64 16.00 -8.56
CA GLY A 163 -16.62 14.55 -8.71
C GLY A 163 -16.21 14.07 -10.10
N LYS A 164 -15.88 14.98 -11.05
CA LYS A 164 -15.39 14.61 -12.37
C LYS A 164 -13.94 14.14 -12.29
N ARG A 165 -13.63 13.07 -13.04
CA ARG A 165 -12.30 12.49 -13.17
C ARG A 165 -11.93 12.43 -14.64
N LEU A 166 -10.64 12.47 -14.95
CA LEU A 166 -10.10 12.21 -16.27
C LEU A 166 -9.53 10.79 -16.29
N GLY A 167 -9.70 10.10 -17.40
CA GLY A 167 -9.16 8.76 -17.58
C GLY A 167 -9.57 8.15 -18.91
N PHE A 168 -9.64 6.82 -18.93
CA PHE A 168 -10.05 6.03 -20.08
C PHE A 168 -11.11 5.00 -19.66
N ILE A 169 -11.85 4.45 -20.62
CA ILE A 169 -12.78 3.35 -20.39
C ILE A 169 -12.04 2.03 -20.67
N ALA A 170 -12.01 1.12 -19.70
CA ALA A 170 -11.26 -0.13 -19.80
C ALA A 170 -11.68 -0.97 -21.02
N ASP A 171 -12.99 -1.05 -21.31
CA ASP A 171 -13.53 -1.75 -22.49
C ASP A 171 -12.95 -1.23 -23.81
N GLN A 172 -12.72 0.09 -23.90
CA GLN A 172 -12.16 0.71 -25.10
C GLN A 172 -10.66 0.39 -25.22
N VAL A 173 -9.91 0.52 -24.13
CA VAL A 173 -8.47 0.20 -24.10
C VAL A 173 -8.23 -1.26 -24.46
N ALA A 174 -9.10 -2.17 -24.01
CA ALA A 174 -9.03 -3.61 -24.30
C ALA A 174 -9.09 -3.95 -25.80
N THR A 175 -9.60 -3.04 -26.65
CA THR A 175 -9.66 -3.20 -28.11
C THR A 175 -8.47 -2.62 -28.87
N THR A 176 -7.49 -2.05 -28.15
CA THR A 176 -6.31 -1.39 -28.73
C THR A 176 -5.06 -2.24 -28.62
N ASP A 177 -3.97 -1.78 -29.21
CA ASP A 177 -2.64 -2.37 -29.02
C ASP A 177 -2.14 -2.28 -27.57
N LEU A 178 -2.82 -1.50 -26.71
CA LEU A 178 -2.52 -1.31 -25.29
C LEU A 178 -3.42 -2.15 -24.38
N SER A 179 -4.03 -3.23 -24.91
CA SER A 179 -4.90 -4.12 -24.14
C SER A 179 -4.23 -4.75 -22.92
N HIS A 180 -2.89 -4.85 -22.88
CA HIS A 180 -2.13 -5.32 -21.71
C HIS A 180 -2.19 -4.37 -20.52
N TRP A 181 -2.68 -3.14 -20.69
CA TRP A 181 -2.97 -2.22 -19.58
C TRP A 181 -4.29 -2.56 -18.87
N VAL A 182 -5.11 -3.45 -19.44
CA VAL A 182 -6.39 -3.84 -18.87
C VAL A 182 -6.23 -5.12 -18.07
N GLU A 183 -6.74 -5.10 -16.85
CA GLU A 183 -6.79 -6.25 -15.95
C GLU A 183 -8.24 -6.53 -15.53
N THR A 184 -8.49 -7.74 -15.07
CA THR A 184 -9.77 -8.13 -14.50
C THR A 184 -9.68 -8.11 -12.98
N LEU A 185 -10.62 -7.42 -12.33
CA LEU A 185 -10.74 -7.36 -10.87
C LEU A 185 -12.08 -7.90 -10.43
N GLY A 186 -12.15 -8.42 -9.20
CA GLY A 186 -13.42 -8.74 -8.56
C GLY A 186 -14.26 -7.48 -8.33
N VAL A 187 -15.57 -7.60 -8.45
CA VAL A 187 -16.50 -6.50 -8.19
C VAL A 187 -16.53 -6.16 -6.70
N ASP A 188 -16.44 -4.86 -6.38
CA ASP A 188 -16.64 -4.38 -5.02
C ASP A 188 -18.09 -4.66 -4.59
N GLU A 189 -18.29 -5.21 -3.39
CA GLU A 189 -19.65 -5.52 -2.88
C GLU A 189 -20.57 -4.29 -2.88
N ARG A 190 -19.99 -3.10 -2.71
CA ARG A 190 -20.70 -1.81 -2.77
C ARG A 190 -21.08 -1.41 -4.18
N GLU A 191 -20.80 -2.19 -5.21
CA GLU A 191 -21.17 -1.94 -6.61
C GLU A 191 -21.83 -3.15 -7.27
N ALA A 192 -22.06 -4.24 -6.53
CA ALA A 192 -22.52 -5.52 -7.06
C ALA A 192 -23.89 -5.46 -7.78
N ASP A 193 -24.76 -4.51 -7.47
CA ASP A 193 -26.04 -4.33 -8.17
C ASP A 193 -25.94 -3.43 -9.42
N LEU A 194 -24.78 -2.83 -9.68
CA LEU A 194 -24.53 -2.02 -10.89
C LEU A 194 -24.05 -2.86 -12.07
N VAL A 195 -23.62 -4.09 -11.83
CA VAL A 195 -23.04 -5.01 -12.81
C VAL A 195 -23.64 -6.41 -12.63
N ASP A 196 -23.80 -7.15 -13.71
CA ASP A 196 -24.38 -8.50 -13.73
C ASP A 196 -23.30 -9.60 -13.69
N THR A 197 -22.07 -9.24 -13.34
CA THR A 197 -20.89 -10.09 -13.33
C THR A 197 -20.19 -10.08 -11.97
N THR A 198 -19.32 -11.06 -11.72
CA THR A 198 -18.44 -11.08 -10.54
C THR A 198 -17.11 -10.36 -10.76
N GLU A 199 -16.85 -9.96 -12.00
CA GLU A 199 -15.59 -9.41 -12.46
C GLU A 199 -15.83 -8.18 -13.34
N VAL A 200 -14.95 -7.17 -13.21
CA VAL A 200 -14.95 -5.93 -13.99
C VAL A 200 -13.57 -5.66 -14.56
N LEU A 201 -13.52 -4.94 -15.68
CA LEU A 201 -12.27 -4.48 -16.27
C LEU A 201 -11.77 -3.23 -15.54
N ALA A 202 -10.48 -3.21 -15.23
CA ALA A 202 -9.77 -2.07 -14.66
C ALA A 202 -8.55 -1.72 -15.52
N ILE A 203 -8.14 -0.46 -15.46
CA ILE A 203 -6.95 0.00 -16.18
C ILE A 203 -5.80 0.17 -15.18
N ASN A 204 -4.70 -0.49 -15.47
CA ASN A 204 -3.42 -0.36 -14.78
C ASN A 204 -2.38 0.21 -15.76
N ILE A 205 -2.31 1.54 -15.87
CA ILE A 205 -1.37 2.21 -16.78
C ILE A 205 0.05 2.13 -16.22
N PRO A 206 1.00 1.47 -16.89
CA PRO A 206 2.40 1.50 -16.49
C PRO A 206 2.95 2.90 -16.78
N GLN A 207 3.18 3.69 -15.73
CA GLN A 207 3.58 5.10 -15.87
C GLN A 207 4.81 5.28 -16.77
N ASN A 208 5.84 4.44 -16.59
CA ASN A 208 7.07 4.49 -17.40
C ASN A 208 6.80 4.23 -18.90
N GLU A 209 5.85 3.34 -19.21
CA GLU A 209 5.49 3.02 -20.59
C GLU A 209 4.73 4.18 -21.24
N MET A 210 3.72 4.72 -20.53
CA MET A 210 2.98 5.89 -20.99
C MET A 210 3.91 7.09 -21.24
N GLU A 211 4.83 7.37 -20.32
CA GLU A 211 5.81 8.47 -20.48
C GLU A 211 6.68 8.26 -21.72
N ALA A 212 7.20 7.06 -21.94
CA ALA A 212 8.02 6.73 -23.11
C ALA A 212 7.23 6.86 -24.43
N LEU A 213 5.99 6.36 -24.46
CA LEU A 213 5.10 6.48 -25.61
C LEU A 213 4.75 7.93 -25.92
N VAL A 214 4.45 8.75 -24.90
CA VAL A 214 4.12 10.18 -25.09
C VAL A 214 5.31 10.93 -25.66
N VAL A 215 6.52 10.72 -25.13
CA VAL A 215 7.73 11.35 -25.66
C VAL A 215 7.95 10.95 -27.12
N GLN A 216 7.86 9.65 -27.43
CA GLN A 216 8.02 9.19 -28.82
C GLN A 216 6.93 9.75 -29.74
N ALA A 217 5.68 9.85 -29.29
CA ALA A 217 4.60 10.43 -30.08
C ALA A 217 4.84 11.91 -30.41
N LEU A 218 5.44 12.68 -29.50
CA LEU A 218 5.85 14.07 -29.78
C LEU A 218 6.95 14.13 -30.85
N LEU A 219 7.91 13.18 -30.84
CA LEU A 219 8.94 13.07 -31.88
C LEU A 219 8.33 12.66 -33.24
N ASP A 220 7.36 11.76 -33.25
CA ASP A 220 6.60 11.38 -34.44
C ASP A 220 5.86 12.60 -35.03
N ILE A 221 5.26 13.44 -34.17
CA ILE A 221 4.59 14.70 -34.58
C ILE A 221 5.60 15.68 -35.19
N ASP A 222 6.73 15.93 -34.53
CA ASP A 222 7.77 16.84 -35.03
C ASP A 222 8.30 16.40 -36.40
N THR A 223 8.51 15.09 -36.57
CA THR A 223 8.93 14.50 -37.85
C THR A 223 7.90 14.74 -38.96
N ARG A 224 6.60 14.52 -38.67
CA ARG A 224 5.51 14.77 -39.62
C ARG A 224 5.38 16.26 -39.95
N LEU A 225 5.58 17.15 -38.97
CA LEU A 225 5.51 18.59 -39.16
C LEU A 225 6.63 19.09 -40.08
N LYS A 226 7.89 18.70 -39.83
CA LYS A 226 9.04 19.06 -40.68
C LYS A 226 8.87 18.57 -42.11
N ALA A 227 8.32 17.38 -42.29
CA ALA A 227 8.02 16.83 -43.61
C ALA A 227 6.92 17.63 -44.34
N LEU A 228 5.96 18.20 -43.62
CA LEU A 228 4.93 19.08 -44.18
C LEU A 228 5.46 20.48 -44.51
N GLU A 229 6.32 21.06 -43.66
CA GLU A 229 6.92 22.38 -43.87
C GLU A 229 7.95 22.39 -45.01
N SER A 230 8.53 21.23 -45.34
CA SER A 230 9.47 21.08 -46.46
C SER A 230 8.79 20.88 -47.82
N ARG A 231 7.45 20.90 -47.88
CA ARG A 231 6.65 20.80 -49.12
C ARG A 231 6.14 22.17 -49.56
#